data_AF-A0A1H2QQP7-F1
#
_entry.id   AF-A0A1H2QQP7-F1
#
_cell.length_a   1.000
_cell.length_b   1.000
_cell.length_c   1.000
_cell.angle_alpha   90.00
_cell.angle_beta   90.00
_cell.angle_gamma   90.00
#
_symmetry.space_group_name_H-M   'P 1'
#
loop_
_entity.id
_entity.type
_entity.pdbx_description
1 polymer ?
#
loop_
_entity_poly.entity_id
_entity_poly.type
_entity_poly.pdbx_seq_one_letter_code
_entity_poly.pdbx_strand_id
1 'polypeptide(L)'
;MKNVFYILLILVTTFAHAQTRKSDFFRLYKGGNTYLKPIKYVLFDSTASYAEKKIIQDVIYFNIKGEQFVYKKNHKVDTCSVDLLQKIKLDNPADLNQNAFLYFKNKKEEIEKKSNHKILILFPVAGFNNYFKVYVLEKIKNDKLLKYLVDWEYSTF
;
A
#
# COMPACT_ATOMS: atom_id res chain seq x y z
N MET A 1 -31.28 -29.66 -15.20
CA MET A 1 -30.86 -29.38 -13.81
C MET A 1 -29.39 -29.69 -13.48
N LYS A 2 -28.65 -30.45 -14.30
CA LYS A 2 -27.20 -30.68 -14.07
C LYS A 2 -26.32 -29.45 -14.35
N ASN A 3 -26.70 -28.60 -15.31
CA ASN A 3 -25.89 -27.43 -15.71
C ASN A 3 -25.89 -26.28 -14.69
N VAL A 4 -26.90 -26.22 -13.81
CA VAL A 4 -27.00 -25.17 -12.77
C VAL A 4 -26.00 -25.43 -11.63
N PHE A 5 -25.73 -26.70 -11.30
CA PHE A 5 -24.74 -27.07 -10.28
C PHE A 5 -23.32 -26.64 -10.65
N TYR A 6 -22.94 -26.75 -11.93
CA TYR A 6 -21.61 -26.33 -12.39
C TYR A 6 -21.41 -24.82 -12.33
N ILE A 7 -22.43 -24.03 -12.67
CA ILE A 7 -22.39 -22.56 -12.58
C ILE A 7 -22.26 -22.12 -11.12
N LEU A 8 -22.99 -22.78 -10.22
CA LEU A 8 -22.91 -22.50 -8.78
C LEU A 8 -21.50 -22.82 -8.22
N LEU A 9 -20.90 -23.95 -8.65
CA LEU A 9 -19.56 -24.36 -8.23
C LEU A 9 -18.49 -23.36 -8.69
N ILE A 10 -18.59 -22.88 -9.94
CA ILE A 10 -17.67 -21.88 -10.50
C ILE A 10 -17.80 -20.55 -9.74
N LEU A 11 -19.03 -20.11 -9.44
CA LEU A 11 -19.26 -18.89 -8.67
C LEU A 11 -18.63 -18.96 -7.28
N VAL A 12 -18.85 -20.03 -6.51
CA VAL A 12 -18.26 -20.19 -5.16
C VAL A 12 -16.73 -20.18 -5.20
N THR A 13 -16.11 -20.77 -6.23
CA THR A 13 -14.63 -20.73 -6.37
C THR A 13 -14.07 -19.35 -6.71
N THR A 14 -14.81 -18.52 -7.46
CA THR A 14 -14.36 -17.16 -7.81
C THR A 14 -14.41 -16.19 -6.62
N PHE A 15 -15.36 -16.34 -5.70
CA PHE A 15 -15.41 -15.53 -4.47
C PHE A 15 -14.28 -15.88 -3.49
N ALA A 16 -13.78 -17.12 -3.50
CA ALA A 16 -12.72 -17.57 -2.60
C ALA A 16 -11.32 -16.97 -2.92
N HIS A 17 -11.14 -16.41 -4.13
CA HIS A 17 -9.84 -15.87 -4.58
C HIS A 17 -9.61 -14.38 -4.31
N ALA A 18 -10.60 -13.67 -3.74
CA ALA A 18 -10.38 -12.33 -3.19
C ALA A 18 -9.87 -12.42 -1.73
N GLN A 19 -8.77 -13.15 -1.49
CA GLN A 19 -8.18 -13.23 -0.15
C GLN A 19 -7.51 -11.89 0.19
N THR A 20 -8.27 -11.01 0.85
CA THR A 20 -7.72 -9.82 1.48
C THR A 20 -6.90 -10.23 2.72
N ARG A 21 -5.67 -9.72 2.83
CA ARG A 21 -4.80 -10.02 3.97
C ARG A 21 -5.12 -9.05 5.11
N LYS A 22 -4.92 -9.45 6.36
CA LYS A 22 -5.07 -8.53 7.51
C LYS A 22 -4.21 -7.27 7.36
N SER A 23 -3.04 -7.39 6.71
CA SER A 23 -2.12 -6.27 6.41
C SER A 23 -2.68 -5.24 5.44
N ASP A 24 -3.73 -5.58 4.69
CA ASP A 24 -4.41 -4.67 3.76
C ASP A 24 -5.33 -3.67 4.49
N PHE A 25 -5.55 -3.88 5.78
CA PHE A 25 -6.43 -3.06 6.60
C PHE A 25 -5.66 -2.29 7.67
N PHE A 26 -6.27 -1.21 8.15
CA PHE A 26 -5.84 -0.47 9.33
C PHE A 26 -7.03 -0.19 10.26
N ARG A 27 -6.72 0.23 11.49
CA ARG A 27 -7.69 0.76 12.46
C ARG A 27 -7.16 2.08 12.98
N LEU A 28 -8.06 3.01 13.31
CA LEU A 28 -7.68 4.31 13.88
C LEU A 28 -7.48 4.26 15.40
N TYR A 29 -8.11 3.28 16.07
CA TYR A 29 -7.98 3.06 17.51
C TYR A 29 -8.28 1.59 17.85
N LYS A 30 -7.84 1.16 19.03
CA LYS A 30 -8.05 -0.22 19.51
C LYS A 30 -9.55 -0.48 19.71
N GLY A 31 -10.05 -1.58 19.13
CA GLY A 31 -11.47 -1.93 19.16
C GLY A 31 -12.33 -1.22 18.11
N GLY A 32 -11.76 -0.30 17.34
CA GLY A 32 -12.46 0.37 16.24
C GLY A 32 -12.64 -0.47 14.98
N ASN A 33 -13.40 0.07 14.03
CA ASN A 33 -13.63 -0.52 12.72
C ASN A 33 -12.33 -0.66 11.90
N THR A 34 -12.32 -1.65 11.02
CA THR A 34 -11.24 -1.88 10.04
C THR A 34 -11.52 -1.18 8.73
N TYR A 35 -10.49 -0.55 8.16
CA TYR A 35 -10.58 0.17 6.89
C TYR A 35 -9.50 -0.33 5.93
N LEU A 36 -9.85 -0.47 4.64
CA LEU A 36 -8.88 -0.83 3.62
C LEU A 36 -7.88 0.31 3.42
N LYS A 37 -6.59 -0.02 3.38
CA LYS A 37 -5.53 0.94 3.12
C LYS A 37 -5.62 1.45 1.67
N PRO A 38 -5.62 2.77 1.42
CA PRO A 38 -5.43 3.31 0.09
C PRO A 38 -4.12 2.81 -0.53
N ILE A 39 -4.17 2.48 -1.82
CA ILE A 39 -3.00 2.03 -2.57
C ILE A 39 -2.21 3.24 -3.09
N LYS A 40 -0.90 3.19 -2.93
CA LYS A 40 0.06 4.21 -3.37
C LYS A 40 1.10 3.57 -4.28
N TYR A 41 1.42 4.24 -5.39
CA TYR A 41 2.42 3.76 -6.34
C TYR A 41 3.57 4.75 -6.43
N VAL A 42 4.78 4.28 -6.15
CA VAL A 42 6.00 5.08 -6.24
C VAL A 42 6.88 4.51 -7.34
N LEU A 43 7.34 5.36 -8.25
CA LEU A 43 8.29 4.95 -9.28
C LEU A 43 9.71 5.05 -8.74
N PHE A 44 10.45 3.95 -8.83
CA PHE A 44 11.89 3.91 -8.58
C PHE A 44 12.64 4.15 -9.89
N ASP A 45 13.48 5.18 -9.88
CA ASP A 45 14.37 5.52 -10.98
C ASP A 45 15.82 5.38 -10.51
N SER A 46 16.51 4.33 -10.95
CA SER A 46 17.89 4.05 -10.56
C SER A 46 18.89 5.09 -11.06
N THR A 47 18.48 5.99 -11.95
CA THR A 47 19.34 7.07 -12.49
C THR A 47 19.21 8.38 -11.72
N ALA A 48 18.19 8.49 -10.87
CA ALA A 48 17.96 9.70 -10.07
C ALA A 48 18.90 9.77 -8.86
N SER A 49 19.49 10.93 -8.62
CA SER A 49 20.41 11.15 -7.48
C SER A 49 19.75 11.00 -6.10
N TYR A 50 18.43 11.14 -6.02
CA TYR A 50 17.63 10.97 -4.80
C TYR A 50 17.10 9.55 -4.59
N ALA A 51 17.52 8.59 -5.44
CA ALA A 51 17.06 7.22 -5.42
C ALA A 51 18.24 6.28 -5.22
N GLU A 52 18.13 5.41 -4.22
CA GLU A 52 19.15 4.41 -3.91
C GLU A 52 18.45 3.06 -3.65
N LYS A 53 19.02 1.97 -4.20
CA LYS A 53 18.59 0.60 -3.94
C LYS A 53 19.72 -0.19 -3.30
N LYS A 54 19.47 -0.79 -2.14
CA LYS A 54 20.40 -1.66 -1.42
C LYS A 54 19.80 -3.05 -1.22
N ILE A 55 20.64 -4.07 -1.26
CA ILE A 55 20.24 -5.46 -0.97
C ILE A 55 21.10 -5.96 0.19
N ILE A 56 20.47 -6.31 1.29
CA ILE A 56 21.13 -6.80 2.51
C ILE A 56 20.33 -8.01 3.02
N GLN A 57 20.97 -9.18 3.14
CA GLN A 57 20.33 -10.39 3.68
C GLN A 57 18.94 -10.71 3.06
N ASP A 58 18.84 -10.74 1.73
CA ASP A 58 17.59 -10.95 0.98
C ASP A 58 16.48 -9.88 1.18
N VAL A 59 16.80 -8.76 1.83
CA VAL A 59 15.92 -7.60 1.95
C VAL A 59 16.36 -6.53 0.96
N ILE A 60 15.41 -5.99 0.21
CA ILE A 60 15.64 -4.90 -0.73
C ILE A 60 15.15 -3.60 -0.09
N TYR A 61 16.04 -2.64 0.06
CA TYR A 61 15.74 -1.30 0.54
C TYR A 61 15.73 -0.35 -0.64
N PHE A 62 14.62 0.37 -0.83
CA PHE A 62 14.51 1.48 -1.76
C PHE A 62 14.43 2.78 -0.96
N ASN A 63 15.47 3.60 -1.03
CA ASN A 63 15.45 4.96 -0.50
C ASN A 63 15.08 5.90 -1.65
N ILE A 64 13.96 6.61 -1.56
CA ILE A 64 13.48 7.47 -2.64
C ILE A 64 13.00 8.79 -2.04
N LYS A 65 13.70 9.89 -2.36
CA LYS A 65 13.39 11.25 -1.87
C LYS A 65 13.22 11.32 -0.34
N GLY A 66 14.10 10.66 0.41
CA GLY A 66 14.09 10.68 1.88
C GLY A 66 13.12 9.69 2.55
N GLU A 67 12.29 8.98 1.78
CA GLU A 67 11.46 7.89 2.30
C GLU A 67 12.14 6.54 2.07
N GLN A 68 11.93 5.61 3.01
CA GLN A 68 12.47 4.25 2.94
C GLN A 68 11.36 3.21 2.73
N PHE A 69 11.52 2.39 1.70
CA PHE A 69 10.62 1.29 1.37
C PHE A 69 11.37 -0.03 1.41
N VAL A 70 10.85 -0.97 2.18
CA VAL A 70 11.50 -2.24 2.47
C VAL A 70 10.70 -3.39 1.87
N TYR A 71 11.30 -4.09 0.92
CA TYR A 71 10.78 -5.33 0.38
C TYR A 71 11.47 -6.51 1.07
N LYS A 72 10.67 -7.39 1.66
CA LYS A 72 11.10 -8.65 2.30
C LYS A 72 10.64 -9.83 1.45
N LYS A 73 11.35 -10.96 1.48
CA LYS A 73 11.08 -12.16 0.64
C LYS A 73 9.66 -12.73 0.74
N ASN A 74 8.95 -12.48 1.84
CA ASN A 74 7.55 -12.86 2.06
C ASN A 74 6.54 -11.91 1.38
N HIS A 75 6.99 -10.80 0.82
CA HIS A 75 6.16 -9.86 0.08
C HIS A 75 5.95 -10.31 -1.36
N LYS A 76 4.89 -9.76 -1.98
CA LYS A 76 4.57 -10.07 -3.38
C LYS A 76 5.40 -9.20 -4.31
N VAL A 77 6.02 -9.83 -5.31
CA VAL A 77 6.54 -9.17 -6.51
C VAL A 77 5.74 -9.67 -7.69
N ASP A 78 5.23 -8.75 -8.48
CA ASP A 78 4.62 -9.05 -9.77
C ASP A 78 5.41 -8.37 -10.88
N THR A 79 5.32 -8.91 -12.09
CA THR A 79 5.77 -8.25 -13.31
C THR A 79 4.56 -7.71 -14.07
N CYS A 80 4.62 -6.46 -14.53
CA CYS A 80 3.56 -5.85 -15.33
C CYS A 80 4.13 -5.09 -16.55
N SER A 81 3.27 -4.80 -17.53
CA SER A 81 3.63 -3.91 -18.65
C SER A 81 3.83 -2.48 -18.15
N VAL A 82 4.72 -1.74 -18.82
CA VAL A 82 4.89 -0.28 -18.65
C VAL A 82 3.58 0.48 -18.90
N ASP A 83 2.65 -0.06 -19.70
CA ASP A 83 1.31 0.53 -19.91
C ASP A 83 0.52 0.71 -18.61
N LEU A 84 0.87 -0.03 -17.55
CA LEU A 84 0.28 0.17 -16.22
C LEU A 84 0.46 1.62 -15.75
N LEU A 85 1.57 2.28 -16.09
CA LEU A 85 1.85 3.67 -15.66
C LEU A 85 0.81 4.66 -16.19
N GLN A 86 0.16 4.37 -17.31
CA GLN A 86 -0.90 5.22 -17.87
C GLN A 86 -2.22 5.08 -17.10
N LYS A 87 -2.40 3.98 -16.36
CA LYS A 87 -3.64 3.62 -15.67
C LYS A 87 -3.62 3.93 -14.16
N ILE A 88 -2.46 4.23 -13.62
CA ILE A 88 -2.28 4.47 -12.18
C ILE A 88 -1.80 5.90 -11.94
N LYS A 89 -2.15 6.44 -10.76
CA LYS A 89 -1.54 7.66 -10.27
C LYS A 89 -0.22 7.31 -9.58
N LEU A 90 0.87 7.91 -10.04
CA LEU A 90 2.14 7.88 -9.33
C LEU A 90 2.12 8.95 -8.22
N ASP A 91 2.44 8.52 -7.00
CA ASP A 91 2.60 9.39 -5.85
C ASP A 91 4.07 9.83 -5.74
N ASN A 92 4.28 11.08 -5.35
CA ASN A 92 5.61 11.59 -5.01
C ASN A 92 5.98 11.09 -3.61
N PRO A 93 7.07 10.33 -3.43
CA PRO A 93 7.41 9.76 -2.12
C PRO A 93 7.56 10.83 -1.03
N ALA A 94 8.17 11.98 -1.34
CA ALA A 94 8.35 13.08 -0.38
C ALA A 94 7.03 13.62 0.23
N ASP A 95 5.90 13.44 -0.46
CA ASP A 95 4.60 13.93 0.00
C ASP A 95 3.82 12.85 0.77
N LEU A 96 4.29 11.59 0.81
CA LEU A 96 3.54 10.48 1.39
C LEU A 96 3.23 10.69 2.86
N ASN A 97 4.19 11.19 3.64
CA ASN A 97 4.00 11.43 5.07
C ASN A 97 2.88 12.44 5.32
N GLN A 98 2.96 13.61 4.67
CA GLN A 98 1.92 14.64 4.75
C GLN A 98 0.57 14.12 4.25
N ASN A 99 0.55 13.35 3.16
CA ASN A 99 -0.67 12.75 2.64
C ASN A 99 -1.30 11.75 3.62
N ALA A 100 -0.49 10.95 4.32
CA ALA A 100 -0.95 10.00 5.33
C ALA A 100 -1.51 10.72 6.56
N PHE A 101 -0.86 11.81 6.99
CA PHE A 101 -1.37 12.69 8.04
C PHE A 101 -2.74 13.28 7.67
N LEU A 102 -2.87 13.88 6.48
CA LEU A 102 -4.12 14.45 6.00
C LEU A 102 -5.23 13.39 5.88
N TYR A 103 -4.88 12.20 5.37
CA TYR A 103 -5.81 11.09 5.29
C TYR A 103 -6.32 10.67 6.68
N PHE A 104 -5.42 10.51 7.66
CA PHE A 104 -5.80 10.22 9.03
C PHE A 104 -6.73 11.28 9.60
N LYS A 105 -6.35 12.56 9.48
CA LYS A 105 -7.14 13.70 9.99
C LYS A 105 -8.56 13.68 9.43
N ASN A 106 -8.70 13.55 8.11
CA ASN A 106 -10.01 13.51 7.45
C ASN A 106 -10.83 12.30 7.90
N LYS A 107 -10.21 11.12 8.03
CA LYS A 107 -10.91 9.90 8.44
C LYS A 107 -11.34 9.94 9.91
N LYS A 108 -10.52 10.53 10.77
CA LYS A 108 -10.85 10.83 12.17
C LYS A 108 -12.09 11.72 12.23
N GLU A 109 -12.07 12.88 11.57
CA GLU A 109 -13.20 13.82 11.57
C GLU A 109 -14.49 13.17 11.06
N GLU A 110 -14.41 12.35 10.01
CA GLU A 110 -15.55 11.61 9.47
C GLU A 110 -16.21 10.72 10.53
N ILE A 111 -15.41 9.99 11.32
CA ILE A 111 -15.92 9.04 12.32
C ILE A 111 -16.45 9.76 13.54
N GLU A 112 -15.75 10.78 14.01
CA GLU A 112 -16.19 11.57 15.16
C GLU A 112 -17.55 12.21 14.86
N LYS A 113 -17.70 12.83 13.68
CA LYS A 113 -18.99 13.36 13.20
C LYS A 113 -20.07 12.28 13.11
N LYS A 114 -19.78 11.12 12.51
CA LYS A 114 -20.74 9.99 12.41
C LYS A 114 -21.18 9.44 13.77
N SER A 115 -20.31 9.54 14.77
CA SER A 115 -20.62 9.10 16.14
C SER A 115 -21.28 10.18 17.00
N ASN A 116 -21.62 11.35 16.44
CA ASN A 116 -22.03 12.54 17.19
C ASN A 116 -21.04 12.87 18.33
N HIS A 117 -19.74 12.74 18.04
CA HIS A 117 -18.61 12.97 18.96
C HIS A 117 -18.61 12.10 20.22
N LYS A 118 -19.33 10.97 20.23
CA LYS A 118 -19.25 9.98 21.33
C LYS A 118 -17.92 9.23 21.35
N ILE A 119 -17.24 9.16 20.21
CA ILE A 119 -15.91 8.57 20.08
C ILE A 119 -14.93 9.71 19.83
N LEU A 120 -13.86 9.75 20.63
CA LEU A 120 -12.74 10.67 20.45
C LEU A 120 -11.50 9.87 20.08
N ILE A 121 -10.97 10.13 18.89
CA ILE A 121 -9.80 9.45 18.32
C ILE A 121 -8.59 10.34 18.54
N LEU A 122 -7.57 9.87 19.26
CA LEU A 122 -6.35 10.63 19.46
C LEU A 122 -5.48 10.61 18.20
N PHE A 123 -4.74 11.70 17.97
CA PHE A 123 -3.70 11.70 16.94
C PHE A 123 -2.58 10.73 17.33
N PRO A 124 -2.11 9.88 16.41
CA PRO A 124 -0.98 9.01 16.69
C PRO A 124 0.30 9.84 16.75
N VAL A 125 1.18 9.49 17.70
CA VAL A 125 2.51 10.13 17.84
C VAL A 125 3.43 9.73 16.68
N ALA A 126 3.26 8.52 16.15
CA ALA A 126 4.03 7.98 15.03
C ALA A 126 3.20 6.93 14.28
N GLY A 127 3.72 6.43 13.15
CA GLY A 127 3.12 5.30 12.45
C GLY A 127 2.16 5.66 11.31
N PHE A 128 2.20 6.90 10.80
CA PHE A 128 1.37 7.32 9.65
C PHE A 128 1.63 6.48 8.39
N ASN A 129 2.83 5.93 8.26
CA ASN A 129 3.21 4.97 7.23
C ASN A 129 2.30 3.74 7.17
N ASN A 130 1.62 3.38 8.26
CA ASN A 130 0.71 2.24 8.30
C ASN A 130 -0.64 2.48 7.61
N TYR A 131 -1.00 3.72 7.26
CA TYR A 131 -2.30 4.01 6.67
C TYR A 131 -2.37 3.72 5.17
N PHE A 132 -1.23 3.61 4.49
CA PHE A 132 -1.17 3.32 3.06
C PHE A 132 -0.59 1.94 2.78
N LYS A 133 -1.02 1.37 1.65
CA LYS A 133 -0.40 0.19 1.05
C LYS A 133 0.43 0.67 -0.13
N VAL A 134 1.75 0.55 -0.01
CA VAL A 134 2.67 1.13 -0.99
C VAL A 134 3.20 0.04 -1.93
N TYR A 135 3.22 0.35 -3.22
CA TYR A 135 3.93 -0.40 -4.24
C TYR A 135 5.07 0.43 -4.81
N VAL A 136 6.27 -0.13 -4.81
CA VAL A 136 7.40 0.43 -5.57
C VAL A 136 7.42 -0.21 -6.95
N LEU A 137 7.52 0.62 -7.98
CA LEU A 137 7.60 0.22 -9.39
C LEU A 137 9.00 0.47 -9.90
N GLU A 138 9.69 -0.59 -10.32
CA GLU A 138 11.02 -0.50 -10.91
C GLU A 138 10.93 -0.86 -12.39
N LYS A 139 11.40 0.03 -13.26
CA LYS A 139 11.52 -0.27 -14.69
C LYS A 139 12.60 -1.33 -14.91
N ILE A 140 12.26 -2.34 -15.70
CA ILE A 140 13.19 -3.36 -16.17
C ILE A 140 13.18 -3.39 -17.71
N LYS A 141 14.04 -4.22 -18.32
CA LYS A 141 14.14 -4.34 -19.78
C LYS A 141 12.81 -4.79 -20.41
N ASN A 142 12.67 -4.53 -21.72
CA ASN A 142 11.57 -4.98 -22.57
C ASN A 142 10.19 -4.46 -22.12
N ASP A 143 10.10 -3.16 -21.82
CA ASP A 143 8.85 -2.46 -21.45
C ASP A 143 8.07 -3.13 -20.31
N LYS A 144 8.81 -3.67 -19.35
CA LYS A 144 8.26 -4.30 -18.15
C LYS A 144 8.62 -3.52 -16.89
N LEU A 145 7.78 -3.68 -15.89
CA LEU A 145 7.96 -3.16 -14.55
C LEU A 145 7.95 -4.32 -13.56
N LEU A 146 8.82 -4.26 -12.56
CA LEU A 146 8.67 -5.01 -11.32
C LEU A 146 7.85 -4.17 -10.34
N LYS A 147 6.82 -4.78 -9.77
CA LYS A 147 5.93 -4.17 -8.78
C LYS A 147 6.14 -4.86 -7.44
N TYR A 148 6.81 -4.18 -6.53
CA TYR A 148 7.11 -4.67 -5.19
C TYR A 148 6.06 -4.16 -4.21
N LEU A 149 5.39 -5.07 -3.49
CA LEU A 149 4.69 -4.69 -2.26
C LEU A 149 5.74 -4.46 -1.16
N VAL A 150 5.76 -3.28 -0.56
CA VAL A 150 6.79 -2.87 0.40
C VAL A 150 6.19 -2.52 1.74
N ASP A 151 6.96 -2.70 2.80
CA ASP A 151 6.77 -1.97 4.05
C ASP A 151 7.31 -0.57 3.83
N TRP A 152 6.51 0.46 4.14
CA TRP A 152 7.02 1.83 4.19
C TRP A 152 7.50 2.08 5.62
N GLU A 153 8.79 2.29 5.81
CA GLU A 153 9.40 2.51 7.12
C GLU A 153 9.67 4.01 7.31
N TYR A 154 9.43 4.51 8.51
CA TYR A 154 9.72 5.91 8.83
C TYR A 154 11.23 6.10 8.81
N SER A 155 11.72 6.98 7.93
CA SER A 155 13.14 7.28 7.87
C SER A 155 13.53 8.12 9.09
N THR A 156 14.13 7.48 10.10
CA THR A 156 14.85 8.18 11.17
C THR A 156 16.18 8.64 10.59
N PHE A 157 16.18 9.76 9.87
CA PHE A 157 17.40 10.52 9.65
C PHE A 157 17.73 11.33 10.91
#